data_AF-A0A937BBG0-F1
#
_entry.id   AF-A0A937BBG0-F1
#
_cell.length_a   1.000
_cell.length_b   1.000
_cell.length_c   1.000
_cell.angle_alpha   90.00
_cell.angle_beta   90.00
_cell.angle_gamma   90.00
#
_symmetry.space_group_name_H-M   'P 1'
#
loop_
_entity.id
_entity.type
_entity.pdbx_description
1 polymer ?
#
loop_
_entity_poly.entity_id
_entity_poly.type
_entity_poly.pdbx_seq_one_letter_code
_entity_poly.pdbx_strand_id
1 'polypeptide(L)'
;MKYFKHILIIIGFGIVIFLKPASVSAQDLPIRYATLELFTNTPCPSCGSQNPGLFSRLGNYEGEYHLISFYPGKPYSSCIYYQANIPENSTRFQHYAGEIFGTPTVALNGIDFKSSSGVNTTVLDNLTGGTSWLYVNVDETAGTSRTVTIDLRDVVGGSVSTARLYAVIVEKEIFYNAPNGETVHHNVFRRFLTDVNGEDVDLTSGQATKTYQYDVSGTWNVDETYVIAWLMDPTTKEIYNSGTRFDADFTSAINPVQPLSALSVYPNPATTEVNFTLPSGVTTADIEIYDPQGRLVRSLPLSQGPQIQISTTDFLPGKYFIRLTSGKEVYAGAFDVVK
;
A
#
# COMPACT_ATOMS: atom_id res chain seq x y z
N MET A 1 37.28 72.74 -20.06
CA MET A 1 37.39 72.06 -18.76
C MET A 1 36.03 71.43 -18.45
N LYS A 2 35.99 70.10 -18.37
CA LYS A 2 34.92 69.19 -17.89
C LYS A 2 33.54 69.18 -18.59
N TYR A 3 33.39 68.14 -19.41
CA TYR A 3 32.16 67.46 -19.82
C TYR A 3 31.38 66.93 -18.59
N PHE A 4 30.04 67.02 -18.61
CA PHE A 4 29.16 66.22 -17.75
C PHE A 4 28.16 65.45 -18.62
N LYS A 5 28.40 64.15 -18.77
CA LYS A 5 27.48 63.19 -19.40
C LYS A 5 26.39 62.83 -18.38
N HIS A 6 25.13 62.90 -18.77
CA HIS A 6 24.03 62.29 -18.02
C HIS A 6 24.02 60.78 -18.30
N ILE A 7 24.29 59.99 -17.27
CA ILE A 7 24.16 58.53 -17.26
C ILE A 7 22.74 58.24 -16.75
N LEU A 8 21.89 57.70 -17.61
CA LEU A 8 20.59 57.16 -17.26
C LEU A 8 20.82 55.73 -16.72
N ILE A 9 20.67 55.53 -15.41
CA ILE A 9 20.73 54.20 -14.79
C ILE A 9 19.33 53.59 -14.88
N ILE A 10 19.15 52.64 -15.82
CA ILE A 10 17.95 51.80 -15.87
C ILE A 10 18.15 50.69 -14.84
N ILE A 11 17.43 50.78 -13.71
CA ILE A 11 17.34 49.72 -12.71
C ILE A 11 16.40 48.65 -13.27
N GLY A 12 16.98 47.57 -13.81
CA GLY A 12 16.22 46.41 -14.25
C GLY A 12 15.66 45.65 -13.05
N PHE A 13 14.35 45.77 -12.82
CA PHE A 13 13.62 44.87 -11.92
C PHE A 13 13.52 43.50 -12.59
N GLY A 14 14.44 42.60 -12.25
CA GLY A 14 14.35 41.20 -12.63
C GLY A 14 13.17 40.55 -11.90
N ILE A 15 12.08 40.28 -12.62
CA ILE A 15 10.99 39.45 -12.11
C ILE A 15 11.50 38.00 -12.10
N VAL A 16 11.87 37.51 -10.91
CA VAL A 16 12.11 36.10 -10.66
C VAL A 16 10.75 35.41 -10.66
N ILE A 17 10.38 34.81 -11.80
CA ILE A 17 9.20 33.94 -11.89
C ILE A 17 9.54 32.65 -11.16
N PHE A 18 9.05 32.51 -9.93
CA PHE A 18 8.98 31.21 -9.25
C PHE A 18 7.98 30.33 -10.00
N LEU A 19 8.47 29.54 -10.96
CA LEU A 19 7.74 28.39 -11.46
C LEU A 19 7.55 27.43 -10.28
N LYS A 20 6.34 27.37 -9.73
CA LYS A 20 5.95 26.29 -8.82
C LYS A 20 6.15 24.98 -9.58
N PRO A 21 6.93 24.01 -9.07
CA PRO A 21 6.96 22.69 -9.68
C PRO A 21 5.53 22.16 -9.68
N ALA A 22 5.07 21.67 -10.84
CA ALA A 22 3.87 20.87 -10.91
C ALA A 22 4.07 19.70 -9.92
N SER A 23 3.23 19.62 -8.90
CA SER A 23 3.20 18.52 -7.97
C SER A 23 2.90 17.26 -8.78
N VAL A 24 3.93 16.44 -9.00
CA VAL A 24 3.75 15.03 -9.29
C VAL A 24 2.93 14.50 -8.11
N SER A 25 1.70 14.08 -8.35
CA SER A 25 0.96 13.31 -7.35
C SER A 25 1.77 12.06 -7.09
N ALA A 26 2.50 12.03 -5.97
CA ALA A 26 2.96 10.77 -5.42
C ALA A 26 1.70 9.94 -5.14
N GLN A 27 1.65 8.73 -5.68
CA GLN A 27 0.61 7.80 -5.27
C GLN A 27 0.90 7.44 -3.82
N ASP A 28 -0.01 7.75 -2.91
CA ASP A 28 0.11 7.32 -1.52
C ASP A 28 0.20 5.79 -1.51
N LEU A 29 1.14 5.25 -0.74
CA LEU A 29 1.33 3.81 -0.56
C LEU A 29 0.72 3.38 0.78
N PRO A 30 0.15 2.17 0.87
CA PRO A 30 -0.36 1.64 2.13
C PRO A 30 0.75 1.48 3.16
N ILE A 31 0.36 1.45 4.44
CA ILE A 31 1.28 1.16 5.54
C ILE A 31 1.88 -0.23 5.35
N ARG A 32 3.18 -0.36 5.62
CA ARG A 32 3.84 -1.65 5.78
C ARG A 32 3.69 -2.10 7.22
N TYR A 33 2.86 -3.11 7.45
CA TYR A 33 2.77 -3.74 8.76
C TYR A 33 3.92 -4.73 8.94
N ALA A 34 4.66 -4.58 10.03
CA ALA A 34 5.61 -5.59 10.47
C ALA A 34 4.83 -6.85 10.85
N THR A 35 5.03 -7.95 10.13
CA THR A 35 4.34 -9.21 10.42
C THR A 35 5.24 -10.09 11.28
N LEU A 36 4.79 -10.38 12.49
CA LEU A 36 5.54 -11.08 13.52
C LEU A 36 4.86 -12.42 13.80
N GLU A 37 5.62 -13.51 13.68
CA GLU A 37 5.14 -14.83 14.07
C GLU A 37 5.95 -15.33 15.26
N LEU A 38 5.36 -15.27 16.45
CA LEU A 38 5.95 -15.77 17.68
C LEU A 38 5.69 -17.28 17.81
N PHE A 39 6.76 -18.07 17.79
CA PHE A 39 6.75 -19.47 18.14
C PHE A 39 7.12 -19.62 19.62
N THR A 40 6.13 -19.97 20.44
CA THR A 40 6.23 -20.04 21.90
C THR A 40 5.55 -21.31 22.43
N ASN A 41 5.60 -21.56 23.75
CA ASN A 41 5.10 -22.80 24.34
C ASN A 41 4.76 -22.58 25.83
N THR A 42 3.57 -22.96 26.30
CA THR A 42 3.08 -22.60 27.65
C THR A 42 3.85 -23.23 28.83
N PRO A 43 4.52 -24.40 28.70
CA PRO A 43 5.42 -24.91 29.75
C PRO A 43 6.88 -24.44 29.61
N CYS A 44 7.23 -23.63 28.60
CA CYS A 44 8.60 -23.21 28.32
C CYS A 44 9.08 -22.08 29.24
N PRO A 45 10.08 -22.33 30.14
CA PRO A 45 10.53 -21.31 31.09
C PRO A 45 11.20 -20.10 30.44
N SER A 46 11.99 -20.32 29.38
CA SER A 46 12.59 -19.22 28.60
C SER A 46 11.56 -18.37 27.88
N CYS A 47 10.42 -18.96 27.52
CA CYS A 47 9.30 -18.25 26.93
C CYS A 47 8.66 -17.34 27.97
N GLY A 48 8.35 -17.88 29.14
CA GLY A 48 7.80 -17.08 30.25
C GLY A 48 8.73 -15.98 30.74
N SER A 49 10.06 -16.13 30.62
CA SER A 49 11.00 -15.08 31.00
C SER A 49 11.21 -13.99 29.93
N GLN A 50 10.98 -14.27 28.65
CA GLN A 50 11.29 -13.34 27.56
C GLN A 50 10.05 -12.71 26.90
N ASN A 51 8.95 -13.45 26.78
CA ASN A 51 7.74 -12.98 26.10
C ASN A 51 7.14 -11.74 26.77
N PRO A 52 7.06 -11.61 28.12
CA PRO A 52 6.53 -10.39 28.74
C PRO A 52 7.30 -9.12 28.32
N GLY A 53 8.62 -9.23 28.18
CA GLY A 53 9.45 -8.13 27.68
C GLY A 53 9.21 -7.82 26.20
N LEU A 54 8.93 -8.82 25.36
CA LEU A 54 8.51 -8.62 23.98
C LEU A 54 7.17 -7.86 23.92
N PHE A 55 6.14 -8.34 24.59
CA PHE A 55 4.81 -7.71 24.57
C PHE A 55 4.84 -6.28 25.12
N SER A 56 5.61 -6.04 26.20
CA SER A 56 5.80 -4.68 26.74
C SER A 56 6.43 -3.72 25.72
N ARG A 57 7.37 -4.20 24.90
CA ARG A 57 7.98 -3.36 23.85
C ARG A 57 7.01 -3.12 22.70
N LEU A 58 6.30 -4.16 22.26
CA LEU A 58 5.32 -4.08 21.18
C LEU A 58 4.18 -3.10 21.49
N GLY A 59 3.81 -2.90 22.75
CA GLY A 59 2.84 -1.88 23.15
C GLY A 59 3.21 -0.44 22.74
N ASN A 60 4.46 -0.16 22.36
CA ASN A 60 4.86 1.16 21.83
C ASN A 60 4.71 1.29 20.30
N TYR A 61 4.30 0.22 19.61
CA TYR A 61 4.18 0.14 18.15
C TYR A 61 2.76 -0.30 17.73
N GLU A 62 1.76 -0.13 18.59
CA GLU A 62 0.37 -0.48 18.28
C GLU A 62 -0.08 0.19 16.99
N GLY A 63 -0.67 -0.60 16.08
CA GLY A 63 -1.08 -0.12 14.76
C GLY A 63 0.01 -0.13 13.68
N GLU A 64 1.22 -0.60 13.99
CA GLU A 64 2.31 -0.73 13.00
C GLU A 64 2.79 -2.17 12.78
N TYR A 65 2.23 -3.14 13.50
CA TYR A 65 2.56 -4.55 13.37
C TYR A 65 1.33 -5.46 13.50
N HIS A 66 1.45 -6.66 12.95
CA HIS A 66 0.53 -7.77 13.20
C HIS A 66 1.30 -8.93 13.81
N LEU A 67 0.85 -9.41 14.96
CA LEU A 67 1.45 -10.53 15.68
C LEU A 67 0.54 -11.76 15.61
N ILE A 68 1.11 -12.92 15.33
CA ILE A 68 0.47 -14.23 15.51
C ILE A 68 1.33 -15.06 16.45
N SER A 69 0.73 -15.64 17.49
CA SER A 69 1.41 -16.55 18.41
C SER A 69 1.08 -18.00 18.08
N PHE A 70 2.03 -18.71 17.49
CA PHE A 70 1.98 -20.15 17.24
C PHE A 70 2.56 -20.93 18.42
N TYR A 71 1.93 -22.06 18.72
CA TYR A 71 2.32 -22.94 19.83
C TYR A 71 2.67 -24.32 19.29
N PRO A 72 3.89 -24.53 18.78
CA PRO A 72 4.34 -25.85 18.35
C PRO A 72 4.51 -26.80 19.53
N GLY A 73 4.57 -28.10 19.26
CA GLY A 73 4.89 -29.14 20.25
C GLY A 73 6.35 -29.16 20.69
N LYS A 74 7.08 -28.06 20.48
CA LYS A 74 8.51 -27.89 20.79
C LYS A 74 8.68 -26.71 21.74
N PRO A 75 9.46 -26.86 22.84
CA PRO A 75 10.07 -28.11 23.31
C PRO A 75 9.07 -29.08 23.97
N TYR A 76 7.90 -28.62 24.42
CA TYR A 76 6.93 -29.45 25.13
C TYR A 76 5.66 -29.68 24.30
N SER A 77 5.38 -30.94 24.00
CA SER A 77 4.12 -31.36 23.36
C SER A 77 2.93 -31.24 24.29
N SER A 78 3.11 -31.07 25.61
CA SER A 78 2.02 -30.88 26.57
C SER A 78 1.39 -29.48 26.54
N CYS A 79 1.89 -28.56 25.72
CA CYS A 79 1.31 -27.22 25.59
C CYS A 79 -0.17 -27.30 25.17
N ILE A 80 -1.04 -26.62 25.92
CA ILE A 80 -2.49 -26.70 25.71
C ILE A 80 -2.92 -26.17 24.34
N TYR A 81 -2.26 -25.13 23.84
CA TYR A 81 -2.58 -24.54 22.54
C TYR A 81 -2.04 -25.40 21.38
N TYR A 82 -0.92 -26.10 21.59
CA TYR A 82 -0.49 -27.13 20.66
C TYR A 82 -1.49 -28.28 20.59
N GLN A 83 -1.94 -28.78 21.74
CA GLN A 83 -2.90 -29.89 21.82
C GLN A 83 -4.25 -29.54 21.19
N ALA A 84 -4.67 -28.28 21.25
CA ALA A 84 -5.91 -27.81 20.62
C ALA A 84 -5.88 -27.90 19.07
N ASN A 85 -4.69 -27.81 18.46
CA ASN A 85 -4.54 -27.89 17.01
C ASN A 85 -3.13 -28.35 16.62
N ILE A 86 -2.87 -29.64 16.84
CA ILE A 86 -1.57 -30.28 16.57
C ILE A 86 -1.19 -30.18 15.08
N PRO A 87 -2.06 -30.54 14.11
CA PRO A 87 -1.65 -30.62 12.71
C PRO A 87 -1.17 -29.27 12.17
N GLU A 88 -1.93 -28.20 12.38
CA GLU A 88 -1.64 -26.91 11.77
C GLU A 88 -0.50 -26.17 12.47
N ASN A 89 -0.40 -26.25 13.82
CA ASN A 89 0.77 -25.73 14.52
C ASN A 89 2.05 -26.47 14.09
N SER A 90 1.98 -27.79 13.88
CA SER A 90 3.11 -28.56 13.39
C SER A 90 3.51 -28.15 11.98
N THR A 91 2.54 -27.99 11.08
CA THR A 91 2.81 -27.58 9.70
C THR A 91 3.41 -26.19 9.65
N ARG A 92 2.87 -25.21 10.39
CA ARG A 92 3.44 -23.85 10.39
C ARG A 92 4.82 -23.79 11.03
N PHE A 93 5.09 -24.60 12.06
CA PHE A 93 6.45 -24.73 12.58
C PHE A 93 7.42 -25.34 11.55
N GLN A 94 6.99 -26.37 10.82
CA GLN A 94 7.80 -27.00 9.76
C GLN A 94 8.00 -26.11 8.54
N HIS A 95 7.12 -25.14 8.31
CA HIS A 95 7.31 -24.12 7.27
C HIS A 95 8.66 -23.38 7.42
N TYR A 96 9.11 -23.19 8.67
CA TYR A 96 10.41 -22.59 9.02
C TYR A 96 11.43 -23.61 9.53
N ALA A 97 11.33 -24.87 9.09
CA ALA A 97 12.32 -25.89 9.39
C ALA A 97 13.73 -25.41 8.97
N GLY A 98 14.68 -25.50 9.89
CA GLY A 98 16.05 -25.03 9.70
C GLY A 98 16.32 -23.59 10.17
N GLU A 99 15.29 -22.81 10.47
CA GLU A 99 15.44 -21.44 11.01
C GLU A 99 15.03 -21.37 12.49
N ILE A 100 14.00 -22.14 12.88
CA ILE A 100 13.50 -22.18 14.25
C ILE A 100 14.08 -23.39 14.99
N PHE A 101 15.03 -23.13 15.89
CA PHE A 101 15.71 -24.16 16.68
C PHE A 101 15.19 -24.31 18.11
N GLY A 102 14.36 -23.38 18.58
CA GLY A 102 13.84 -23.38 19.94
C GLY A 102 12.72 -22.37 20.12
N THR A 103 12.23 -22.25 21.36
CA THR A 103 11.24 -21.24 21.75
C THR A 103 11.76 -20.43 22.94
N PRO A 104 11.46 -19.13 23.03
CA PRO A 104 10.66 -18.38 22.06
C PRO A 104 11.51 -17.90 20.88
N THR A 105 10.95 -18.00 19.67
CA THR A 105 11.54 -17.44 18.43
C THR A 105 10.46 -16.65 17.71
N VAL A 106 10.81 -15.47 17.20
CA VAL A 106 9.94 -14.61 16.41
C VAL A 106 10.48 -14.60 14.99
N ALA A 107 9.65 -14.99 14.02
CA ALA A 107 9.92 -14.74 12.61
C ALA A 107 9.42 -13.33 12.26
N LEU A 108 10.30 -12.52 11.68
CA LEU A 108 10.08 -11.13 11.31
C LEU A 108 9.92 -11.07 9.80
N ASN A 109 8.70 -10.75 9.34
CA ASN A 109 8.30 -10.78 7.93
C ASN A 109 8.67 -12.10 7.21
N GLY A 110 8.76 -13.21 7.97
CA GLY A 110 9.11 -14.54 7.47
C GLY A 110 10.58 -14.76 7.06
N ILE A 111 11.46 -13.76 7.18
CA ILE A 111 12.84 -13.80 6.65
C ILE A 111 13.96 -13.56 7.67
N ASP A 112 13.65 -13.03 8.85
CA ASP A 112 14.63 -12.86 9.94
C ASP A 112 14.08 -13.47 11.23
N PHE A 113 14.92 -14.14 12.00
CA PHE A 113 14.52 -14.95 13.15
C PHE A 113 15.30 -14.52 14.39
N LYS A 114 14.59 -14.14 15.44
CA LYS A 114 15.19 -13.68 16.70
C LYS A 114 14.52 -14.33 17.90
N SER A 115 15.21 -14.41 19.02
CA SER A 115 14.52 -14.70 20.29
C SER A 115 13.56 -13.56 20.63
N SER A 116 12.59 -13.80 21.51
CA SER A 116 11.73 -12.72 22.03
C SER A 116 12.54 -11.58 22.66
N SER A 117 13.61 -11.88 23.39
CA SER A 117 14.51 -10.84 23.93
C SER A 117 15.27 -10.07 22.83
N GLY A 118 15.60 -10.74 21.73
CA GLY A 118 16.36 -10.18 20.60
C GLY A 118 15.56 -9.22 19.70
N VAL A 119 14.23 -9.27 19.74
CA VAL A 119 13.36 -8.25 19.14
C VAL A 119 13.34 -7.02 20.05
N ASN A 120 14.37 -6.20 19.94
CA ASN A 120 14.53 -4.96 20.70
C ASN A 120 13.96 -3.74 19.94
N THR A 121 13.97 -2.57 20.56
CA THR A 121 13.46 -1.31 19.98
C THR A 121 14.10 -1.00 18.63
N THR A 122 15.42 -1.15 18.48
CA THR A 122 16.10 -0.93 17.20
C THR A 122 15.62 -1.89 16.10
N VAL A 123 15.29 -3.13 16.45
CA VAL A 123 14.70 -4.07 15.48
C VAL A 123 13.31 -3.60 15.07
N LEU A 124 12.47 -3.18 16.01
CA LEU A 124 11.11 -2.71 15.73
C LEU A 124 11.12 -1.40 14.93
N ASP A 125 11.95 -0.42 15.30
CA ASP A 125 12.12 0.85 14.57
C ASP A 125 12.51 0.64 13.09
N ASN A 126 13.25 -0.43 12.78
CA ASN A 126 13.64 -0.75 11.40
C ASN A 126 12.55 -1.52 10.64
N LEU A 127 11.60 -2.15 11.35
CA LEU A 127 10.52 -2.94 10.75
C LEU A 127 9.25 -2.14 10.53
N THR A 128 9.03 -1.08 11.31
CA THR A 128 7.79 -0.28 11.32
C THR A 128 7.98 1.10 10.68
N GLY A 129 6.91 1.91 10.62
CA GLY A 129 6.94 3.25 10.00
C GLY A 129 7.11 3.28 8.46
N GLY A 130 7.16 2.11 7.81
CA GLY A 130 7.34 1.98 6.36
C GLY A 130 6.04 1.97 5.55
N THR A 131 6.19 1.96 4.23
CA THR A 131 5.08 1.76 3.28
C THR A 131 5.28 0.49 2.47
N SER A 132 4.18 -0.09 1.99
CA SER A 132 4.18 -1.30 1.15
C SER A 132 3.63 -0.99 -0.23
N TRP A 133 4.05 -1.76 -1.24
CA TRP A 133 3.39 -1.76 -2.54
C TRP A 133 2.07 -2.54 -2.52
N LEU A 134 1.89 -3.42 -1.52
CA LEU A 134 0.73 -4.28 -1.36
C LEU A 134 -0.18 -3.76 -0.25
N TYR A 135 -1.44 -3.56 -0.57
CA TYR A 135 -2.49 -3.40 0.43
C TYR A 135 -3.21 -4.73 0.67
N VAL A 136 -3.44 -5.06 1.94
CA VAL A 136 -4.18 -6.24 2.39
C VAL A 136 -5.33 -5.75 3.26
N ASN A 137 -6.53 -5.71 2.71
CA ASN A 137 -7.74 -5.42 3.46
C ASN A 137 -8.32 -6.70 4.03
N VAL A 138 -8.83 -6.65 5.27
CA VAL A 138 -9.59 -7.76 5.85
C VAL A 138 -10.89 -7.22 6.44
N ASP A 139 -11.99 -7.45 5.74
CA ASP A 139 -13.33 -7.19 6.25
C ASP A 139 -13.89 -8.46 6.91
N GLU A 140 -14.34 -8.35 8.15
CA GLU A 140 -14.87 -9.48 8.91
C GLU A 140 -16.15 -9.09 9.65
N THR A 141 -17.22 -9.86 9.45
CA THR A 141 -18.49 -9.64 10.14
C THR A 141 -18.41 -10.03 11.62
N ALA A 142 -19.20 -9.37 12.47
CA ALA A 142 -19.32 -9.72 13.88
C ALA A 142 -20.19 -10.98 14.13
N GLY A 143 -20.14 -11.51 15.35
CA GLY A 143 -20.95 -12.64 15.80
C GLY A 143 -20.24 -13.99 15.75
N THR A 144 -21.00 -15.07 15.95
CA THR A 144 -20.50 -16.45 16.02
C THR A 144 -20.35 -17.13 14.66
N SER A 145 -21.04 -16.64 13.63
CA SER A 145 -20.85 -17.07 12.25
C SER A 145 -20.36 -15.89 11.45
N ARG A 146 -19.20 -16.01 10.83
CA ARG A 146 -18.48 -14.89 10.26
C ARG A 146 -18.21 -15.09 8.79
N THR A 147 -18.41 -14.03 8.03
CA THR A 147 -17.90 -13.90 6.66
C THR A 147 -16.68 -13.00 6.70
N VAL A 148 -15.61 -13.45 6.04
CA VAL A 148 -14.33 -12.75 5.95
C VAL A 148 -14.05 -12.49 4.48
N THR A 149 -13.84 -11.24 4.11
CA THR A 149 -13.42 -10.82 2.77
C THR A 149 -12.02 -10.25 2.85
N ILE A 150 -11.11 -10.81 2.07
CA ILE A 150 -9.72 -10.38 1.97
C ILE A 150 -9.53 -9.78 0.59
N ASP A 151 -9.27 -8.46 0.55
CA ASP A 151 -8.94 -7.76 -0.69
C ASP A 151 -7.45 -7.45 -0.74
N LEU A 152 -6.80 -7.95 -1.77
CA LEU A 152 -5.40 -7.71 -2.07
C LEU A 152 -5.33 -6.71 -3.22
N ARG A 153 -4.53 -5.65 -3.07
CA ARG A 153 -4.29 -4.66 -4.12
C ARG A 153 -2.80 -4.40 -4.28
N ASP A 154 -2.26 -4.69 -5.45
CA ASP A 154 -0.93 -4.24 -5.89
C ASP A 154 -1.06 -2.77 -6.33
N VAL A 155 -0.63 -1.84 -5.48
CA VAL A 155 -0.84 -0.40 -5.65
C VAL A 155 0.13 0.20 -6.68
N VAL A 156 1.27 -0.46 -6.91
CA VAL A 156 2.32 -0.02 -7.86
C VAL A 156 2.20 -0.73 -9.21
N GLY A 157 1.69 -1.97 -9.21
CA GLY A 157 1.44 -2.79 -10.40
C GLY A 157 2.65 -3.64 -10.82
N GLY A 158 2.37 -4.87 -11.28
CA GLY A 158 3.36 -5.78 -11.86
C GLY A 158 4.33 -6.42 -10.86
N SER A 159 3.99 -6.39 -9.57
CA SER A 159 4.94 -6.73 -8.50
C SER A 159 5.07 -8.23 -8.24
N VAL A 160 4.04 -9.05 -8.50
CA VAL A 160 4.08 -10.49 -8.16
C VAL A 160 3.29 -11.36 -9.14
N SER A 161 3.97 -12.34 -9.74
CA SER A 161 3.35 -13.41 -10.55
C SER A 161 3.02 -14.68 -9.76
N THR A 162 3.64 -14.87 -8.59
CA THR A 162 3.41 -16.03 -7.71
C THR A 162 3.50 -15.62 -6.24
N ALA A 163 2.38 -15.62 -5.53
CA ALA A 163 2.32 -15.49 -4.07
C ALA A 163 1.30 -16.43 -3.46
N ARG A 164 1.47 -16.72 -2.18
CA ARG A 164 0.50 -17.49 -1.39
C ARG A 164 -0.14 -16.61 -0.32
N LEU A 165 -1.46 -16.56 -0.35
CA LEU A 165 -2.27 -15.96 0.70
C LEU A 165 -2.41 -16.96 1.84
N TYR A 166 -2.19 -16.47 3.05
CA TYR A 166 -2.52 -17.16 4.27
C TYR A 166 -3.51 -16.31 5.05
N ALA A 167 -4.46 -16.96 5.70
CA ALA A 167 -5.32 -16.31 6.68
C ALA A 167 -5.54 -17.25 7.87
N VAL A 168 -5.47 -16.70 9.07
CA VAL A 168 -5.61 -17.46 10.31
C VAL A 168 -6.60 -16.80 11.24
N ILE A 169 -7.36 -17.62 11.94
CA ILE A 169 -8.19 -17.23 13.07
C ILE A 169 -7.29 -17.21 14.31
N VAL A 170 -7.31 -16.10 15.04
CA VAL A 170 -6.61 -15.95 16.32
C VAL A 170 -7.58 -15.51 17.41
N GLU A 171 -7.22 -15.78 18.66
CA GLU A 171 -7.82 -15.12 19.83
C GLU A 171 -6.86 -14.06 20.37
N LYS A 172 -7.32 -12.81 20.38
CA LYS A 172 -6.55 -11.61 20.67
C LYS A 172 -5.97 -11.63 22.08
N GLU A 173 -6.78 -11.83 23.11
CA GLU A 173 -6.30 -12.01 24.48
C GLU A 173 -6.94 -13.21 25.17
N ILE A 174 -6.09 -14.07 25.74
CA ILE A 174 -6.53 -15.21 26.58
C ILE A 174 -5.87 -15.09 27.95
N PHE A 175 -6.69 -15.01 28.99
CA PHE A 175 -6.26 -15.08 30.38
C PHE A 175 -6.10 -16.55 30.80
N TYR A 176 -4.87 -17.01 30.92
CA TYR A 176 -4.54 -18.37 31.32
C TYR A 176 -3.24 -18.38 32.10
N ASN A 177 -3.27 -18.92 33.32
CA ASN A 177 -2.08 -19.07 34.15
C ASN A 177 -1.25 -20.27 33.66
N ALA A 178 -0.32 -20.02 32.76
CA ALA A 178 0.54 -21.04 32.20
C ALA A 178 1.60 -21.53 33.21
N PRO A 179 2.05 -22.80 33.11
CA PRO A 179 3.09 -23.33 33.99
C PRO A 179 4.42 -22.57 33.95
N ASN A 180 4.70 -21.84 32.87
CA ASN A 180 5.90 -21.00 32.74
C ASN A 180 5.77 -19.60 33.37
N GLY A 181 4.62 -19.27 33.96
CA GLY A 181 4.36 -17.99 34.64
C GLY A 181 3.70 -16.91 33.78
N GLU A 182 3.48 -17.13 32.47
CA GLU A 182 2.66 -16.23 31.65
C GLU A 182 1.19 -16.32 32.09
N THR A 183 0.50 -15.19 32.17
CA THR A 183 -0.92 -15.12 32.60
C THR A 183 -1.84 -14.57 31.51
N VAL A 184 -1.28 -13.91 30.50
CA VAL A 184 -1.97 -13.38 29.33
C VAL A 184 -1.25 -13.86 28.09
N HIS A 185 -2.02 -14.35 27.12
CA HIS A 185 -1.52 -14.81 25.84
C HIS A 185 -2.14 -13.97 24.72
N HIS A 186 -1.30 -13.47 23.82
CA HIS A 186 -1.71 -12.51 22.79
C HIS A 186 -1.78 -13.17 21.41
N ASN A 187 -2.84 -12.88 20.66
CA ASN A 187 -3.09 -13.31 19.28
C ASN A 187 -2.78 -14.80 19.08
N VAL A 188 -3.35 -15.64 19.95
CA VAL A 188 -3.13 -17.09 19.96
C VAL A 188 -3.74 -17.70 18.71
N PHE A 189 -2.88 -18.29 17.88
CA PHE A 189 -3.31 -19.04 16.70
C PHE A 189 -4.33 -20.13 17.07
N ARG A 190 -5.46 -20.14 16.38
CA ARG A 190 -6.50 -21.16 16.53
C ARG A 190 -6.58 -22.09 15.33
N ARG A 191 -6.77 -21.53 14.14
CA ARG A 191 -6.99 -22.29 12.89
C ARG A 191 -6.54 -21.51 11.67
N PHE A 192 -6.12 -22.22 10.62
CA PHE A 192 -6.10 -21.64 9.28
C PHE A 192 -7.51 -21.51 8.73
N LEU A 193 -7.75 -20.39 8.06
CA LEU A 193 -8.94 -20.13 7.24
C LEU A 193 -8.68 -20.51 5.77
N THR A 194 -7.44 -20.32 5.31
CA THR A 194 -6.92 -20.84 4.04
C THR A 194 -6.46 -22.30 4.18
N ASP A 195 -5.98 -22.92 3.11
CA ASP A 195 -5.12 -24.10 3.25
C ASP A 195 -3.92 -23.81 4.16
N VAL A 196 -3.45 -24.82 4.90
CA VAL A 196 -2.32 -24.71 5.83
C VAL A 196 -1.00 -24.36 5.15
N ASN A 197 -0.88 -24.64 3.84
CA ASN A 197 0.26 -24.25 3.03
C ASN A 197 0.00 -22.92 2.29
N GLY A 198 -1.14 -22.28 2.50
CA GLY A 198 -1.58 -21.07 1.81
C GLY A 198 -2.26 -21.35 0.47
N GLU A 199 -2.91 -20.35 -0.10
CA GLU A 199 -3.57 -20.43 -1.40
C GLU A 199 -2.84 -19.59 -2.43
N ASP A 200 -2.66 -20.11 -3.65
CA ASP A 200 -2.10 -19.32 -4.73
C ASP A 200 -3.01 -18.11 -5.04
N VAL A 201 -2.39 -16.96 -5.21
CA VAL A 201 -3.05 -15.72 -5.63
C VAL A 201 -2.36 -15.18 -6.87
N ASP A 202 -3.18 -14.84 -7.86
CA ASP A 202 -2.78 -14.12 -9.06
C ASP A 202 -3.13 -12.64 -8.91
N LEU A 203 -2.10 -11.79 -8.87
CA LEU A 203 -2.23 -10.32 -8.83
C LEU A 203 -1.90 -9.67 -10.18
N THR A 204 -1.87 -10.41 -11.29
CA THR A 204 -1.60 -9.84 -12.63
C THR A 204 -2.61 -8.77 -13.05
N SER A 205 -3.83 -8.81 -12.52
CA SER A 205 -4.85 -7.77 -12.72
C SER A 205 -4.70 -6.56 -11.79
N GLY A 206 -3.70 -6.57 -10.90
CA GLY A 206 -3.48 -5.56 -9.85
C GLY A 206 -4.30 -5.79 -8.58
N GLN A 207 -5.22 -6.75 -8.56
CA GLN A 207 -6.05 -7.03 -7.39
C GLN A 207 -6.55 -8.47 -7.35
N ALA A 208 -6.89 -8.95 -6.15
CA ALA A 208 -7.59 -10.22 -5.94
C ALA A 208 -8.47 -10.13 -4.68
N THR A 209 -9.64 -10.78 -4.73
CA THR A 209 -10.54 -10.87 -3.58
C THR A 209 -10.80 -12.33 -3.25
N LYS A 210 -10.76 -12.67 -1.96
CA LYS A 210 -11.08 -14.00 -1.45
C LYS A 210 -12.10 -13.87 -0.33
N THR A 211 -13.11 -14.72 -0.34
CA THR A 211 -14.16 -14.74 0.68
C THR A 211 -14.21 -16.09 1.35
N TYR A 212 -14.26 -16.08 2.68
CA TYR A 212 -14.31 -17.26 3.53
C TYR A 212 -15.46 -17.13 4.52
N GLN A 213 -15.88 -18.26 5.05
CA GLN A 213 -16.83 -18.32 6.15
C GLN A 213 -16.30 -19.26 7.23
N TYR A 214 -16.50 -18.89 8.49
CA TYR A 214 -16.20 -19.77 9.61
C TYR A 214 -17.15 -19.52 10.77
N ASP A 215 -17.35 -20.55 11.57
CA ASP A 215 -18.03 -20.44 12.85
C ASP A 215 -17.01 -20.38 13.99
N VAL A 216 -17.17 -19.40 14.87
CA VAL A 216 -16.37 -19.26 16.08
C VAL A 216 -16.69 -20.46 17.00
N SER A 217 -15.68 -21.24 17.37
CA SER A 217 -15.86 -22.36 18.30
C SER A 217 -16.47 -21.85 19.62
N GLY A 218 -17.41 -22.59 20.20
CA GLY A 218 -18.01 -22.24 21.49
C GLY A 218 -17.02 -22.25 22.67
N THR A 219 -15.81 -22.75 22.47
CA THR A 219 -14.70 -22.68 23.45
C THR A 219 -13.87 -21.41 23.34
N TRP A 220 -14.10 -20.59 22.32
CA TRP A 220 -13.36 -19.36 22.04
C TRP A 220 -14.20 -18.17 22.49
N ASN A 221 -13.54 -17.10 22.93
CA ASN A 221 -14.24 -15.85 23.17
C ASN A 221 -14.50 -15.16 21.82
N VAL A 222 -15.78 -14.99 21.48
CA VAL A 222 -16.22 -14.35 20.23
C VAL A 222 -15.63 -12.95 20.10
N ASP A 223 -15.63 -12.15 21.16
CA ASP A 223 -15.18 -10.76 21.08
C ASP A 223 -13.65 -10.65 20.91
N GLU A 224 -12.92 -11.67 21.34
CA GLU A 224 -11.46 -11.78 21.17
C GLU A 224 -11.07 -12.50 19.88
N THR A 225 -11.99 -13.13 19.18
CA THR A 225 -11.68 -13.85 17.94
C THR A 225 -11.61 -12.88 16.77
N TYR A 226 -10.62 -13.00 15.90
CA TYR A 226 -10.53 -12.27 14.63
C TYR A 226 -9.56 -12.93 13.64
N VAL A 227 -9.53 -12.42 12.41
CA VAL A 227 -8.63 -12.91 11.35
C VAL A 227 -7.43 -11.99 11.12
N ILE A 228 -6.26 -12.62 10.97
CA ILE A 228 -5.05 -12.00 10.41
C ILE A 228 -4.76 -12.68 9.07
N ALA A 229 -4.57 -11.88 8.01
CA ALA A 229 -4.21 -12.38 6.69
C ALA A 229 -2.89 -11.77 6.22
N TRP A 230 -2.14 -12.52 5.41
CA TRP A 230 -0.90 -12.03 4.82
C TRP A 230 -0.59 -12.70 3.48
N LEU A 231 0.11 -11.96 2.63
CA LEU A 231 0.60 -12.46 1.35
C LEU A 231 2.10 -12.74 1.45
N MET A 232 2.54 -13.91 1.00
CA MET A 232 3.91 -14.38 1.15
C MET A 232 4.48 -14.90 -0.16
N ASP A 233 5.77 -14.64 -0.37
CA ASP A 233 6.60 -15.28 -1.39
C ASP A 233 6.81 -16.77 -1.05
N PRO A 234 6.37 -17.73 -1.89
CA PRO A 234 6.49 -19.15 -1.57
C PRO A 234 7.94 -19.68 -1.58
N THR A 235 8.87 -18.93 -2.15
CA THR A 235 10.29 -19.30 -2.29
C THR A 235 11.12 -18.68 -1.16
N THR A 236 11.05 -17.36 -1.01
CA THR A 236 11.86 -16.64 0.00
C THR A 236 11.22 -16.64 1.38
N LYS A 237 9.92 -16.94 1.46
CA LYS A 237 9.07 -16.84 2.67
C LYS A 237 8.89 -15.40 3.16
N GLU A 238 9.31 -14.41 2.38
CA GLU A 238 9.04 -13.00 2.68
C GLU A 238 7.55 -12.75 2.69
N ILE A 239 7.06 -12.19 3.79
CA ILE A 239 5.69 -11.71 3.92
C ILE A 239 5.66 -10.29 3.37
N TYR A 240 5.01 -10.04 2.23
CA TYR A 240 4.99 -8.74 1.56
C TYR A 240 4.16 -7.68 2.29
N ASN A 241 3.02 -8.07 2.86
CA ASN A 241 2.25 -7.29 3.81
C ASN A 241 1.19 -8.19 4.49
N SER A 242 0.57 -7.67 5.54
CA SER A 242 -0.52 -8.32 6.27
C SER A 242 -1.64 -7.33 6.57
N GLY A 243 -2.80 -7.86 6.94
CA GLY A 243 -3.99 -7.08 7.26
C GLY A 243 -4.89 -7.73 8.31
N THR A 244 -5.68 -6.91 8.98
CA THR A 244 -6.73 -7.27 9.94
C THR A 244 -7.93 -6.32 9.83
N ARG A 245 -9.06 -6.70 10.42
CA ARG A 245 -10.27 -5.84 10.50
C ARG A 245 -10.12 -4.58 11.35
N PHE A 246 -8.98 -4.41 12.02
CA PHE A 246 -8.70 -3.26 12.88
C PHE A 246 -7.84 -2.20 12.19
N ASP A 247 -7.39 -2.49 10.98
CA ASP A 247 -6.49 -1.63 10.24
C ASP A 247 -7.25 -0.44 9.66
N ALA A 248 -6.53 0.65 9.40
CA ALA A 248 -7.12 1.79 8.74
C ALA A 248 -7.41 1.47 7.27
N ASP A 249 -8.58 1.89 6.79
CA ASP A 249 -8.89 1.83 5.37
C ASP A 249 -7.84 2.60 4.56
N PHE A 250 -7.31 1.95 3.53
CA PHE A 250 -6.44 2.61 2.56
C PHE A 250 -7.22 2.93 1.30
N THR A 251 -7.50 4.22 1.12
CA THR A 251 -7.93 4.78 -0.15
C THR A 251 -6.72 5.40 -0.84
N SER A 252 -6.14 4.69 -1.81
CA SER A 252 -5.17 5.33 -2.71
C SER A 252 -5.88 6.49 -3.41
N ALA A 253 -5.32 7.69 -3.35
CA ALA A 253 -5.75 8.81 -4.18
C ALA A 253 -5.34 8.53 -5.63
N ILE A 254 -5.98 7.55 -6.27
CA ILE A 254 -5.81 7.31 -7.68
C ILE A 254 -6.62 8.41 -8.39
N ASN A 255 -5.93 9.47 -8.84
CA ASN A 255 -6.32 9.99 -10.14
C ASN A 255 -5.79 8.96 -11.12
N PRO A 256 -6.63 8.08 -11.70
CA PRO A 256 -6.16 7.25 -12.79
C PRO A 256 -5.54 8.21 -13.79
N VAL A 257 -4.33 7.89 -14.27
CA VAL A 257 -3.82 8.49 -15.50
C VAL A 257 -4.80 8.02 -16.58
N GLN A 258 -5.92 8.73 -16.69
CA GLN A 258 -6.86 8.53 -17.76
C GLN A 258 -6.06 8.77 -19.04
N PRO A 259 -6.05 7.83 -19.99
CA PRO A 259 -5.51 8.12 -21.30
C PRO A 259 -6.18 9.41 -21.78
N LEU A 260 -5.37 10.45 -22.00
CA LEU A 260 -5.89 11.76 -22.40
C LEU A 260 -6.77 11.56 -23.62
N SER A 261 -8.02 12.00 -23.53
CA SER A 261 -8.94 11.90 -24.66
C SER A 261 -8.39 12.75 -25.79
N ALA A 262 -8.16 12.12 -26.94
CA ALA A 262 -7.48 12.77 -28.06
C ALA A 262 -8.34 13.90 -28.65
N LEU A 263 -7.73 15.06 -28.84
CA LEU A 263 -8.31 16.23 -29.50
C LEU A 263 -7.84 16.27 -30.95
N SER A 264 -8.78 16.23 -31.91
CA SER A 264 -8.46 16.40 -33.33
C SER A 264 -8.23 17.88 -33.64
N VAL A 265 -6.98 18.24 -33.88
CA VAL A 265 -6.55 19.61 -34.21
C VAL A 265 -6.26 19.70 -35.71
N TYR A 266 -6.89 20.66 -36.40
CA TYR A 266 -6.77 20.81 -37.86
C TYR A 266 -6.83 22.28 -38.34
N PRO A 267 -6.19 22.64 -39.46
CA PRO A 267 -5.29 21.80 -40.24
C PRO A 267 -3.99 21.51 -39.47
N ASN A 268 -3.43 20.32 -39.69
CA ASN A 268 -2.09 19.97 -39.23
C ASN A 268 -1.32 19.37 -40.42
N PRO A 269 -0.25 20.03 -40.93
CA PRO A 269 0.35 21.27 -40.43
C PRO A 269 -0.51 22.54 -40.59
N ALA A 270 -0.31 23.51 -39.69
CA ALA A 270 -1.00 24.79 -39.62
C ALA A 270 -0.13 25.93 -40.16
N THR A 271 -0.75 26.89 -40.86
CA THR A 271 -0.07 28.08 -41.40
C THR A 271 -0.45 29.35 -40.62
N THR A 272 -1.75 29.65 -40.50
CA THR A 272 -2.26 30.87 -39.85
C THR A 272 -3.15 30.58 -38.63
N GLU A 273 -3.75 29.40 -38.57
CA GLU A 273 -4.70 29.00 -37.53
C GLU A 273 -4.82 27.48 -37.39
N VAL A 274 -5.30 27.06 -36.23
CA VAL A 274 -5.82 25.71 -35.97
C VAL A 274 -7.22 25.77 -35.38
N ASN A 275 -7.96 24.70 -35.60
CA ASN A 275 -9.32 24.50 -35.14
C ASN A 275 -9.42 23.16 -34.41
N PHE A 276 -10.31 23.10 -33.44
CA PHE A 276 -10.77 21.84 -32.86
C PHE A 276 -12.21 21.97 -32.36
N THR A 277 -12.88 20.83 -32.25
CA THR A 277 -14.23 20.74 -31.71
C THR A 277 -14.19 20.33 -30.25
N LEU A 278 -14.94 21.01 -29.40
CA LEU A 278 -15.16 20.60 -28.01
C LEU A 278 -15.90 19.26 -27.95
N PRO A 279 -15.42 18.30 -27.15
CA PRO A 279 -16.14 17.07 -26.88
C PRO A 279 -17.55 17.35 -26.33
N SER A 280 -18.51 16.47 -26.66
CA SER A 280 -19.89 16.59 -26.19
C SER A 280 -19.96 16.63 -24.65
N GLY A 281 -20.60 17.66 -24.10
CA GLY A 281 -20.76 17.84 -22.65
C GLY A 281 -19.76 18.80 -21.99
N VAL A 282 -18.73 19.26 -22.71
CA VAL A 282 -17.81 20.29 -22.20
C VAL A 282 -18.44 21.67 -22.36
N THR A 283 -18.85 22.28 -21.24
CA THR A 283 -19.43 23.64 -21.20
C THR A 283 -18.49 24.69 -20.60
N THR A 284 -17.43 24.25 -19.90
CA THR A 284 -16.40 25.09 -19.27
C THR A 284 -15.06 24.38 -19.39
N ALA A 285 -14.05 25.04 -19.95
CA ALA A 285 -12.70 24.47 -19.99
C ALA A 285 -11.61 25.55 -20.06
N ASP A 286 -10.44 25.22 -19.50
CA ASP A 286 -9.21 25.98 -19.68
C ASP A 286 -8.42 25.38 -20.84
N ILE A 287 -8.11 26.20 -21.84
CA ILE A 287 -7.34 25.80 -23.02
C ILE A 287 -5.93 26.36 -22.87
N GLU A 288 -4.93 25.48 -22.90
CA GLU A 288 -3.53 25.81 -22.76
C GLU A 288 -2.73 25.22 -23.93
N ILE A 289 -1.76 25.98 -24.43
CA ILE A 289 -0.89 25.55 -25.53
C ILE A 289 0.55 25.63 -25.07
N TYR A 290 1.31 24.57 -25.35
CA TYR A 290 2.71 24.43 -24.98
C TYR A 290 3.61 24.21 -26.19
N ASP A 291 4.84 24.69 -26.10
CA ASP A 291 5.90 24.38 -27.06
C ASP A 291 6.57 23.00 -26.75
N PRO A 292 7.54 22.52 -27.55
CA PRO A 292 8.18 21.23 -27.33
C PRO A 292 9.00 21.13 -26.05
N GLN A 293 9.32 22.26 -25.41
CA GLN A 293 10.02 22.32 -24.12
C GLN A 293 9.04 22.36 -22.94
N GLY A 294 7.72 22.28 -23.20
CA GLY A 294 6.68 22.32 -22.17
C GLY A 294 6.40 23.73 -21.65
N ARG A 295 6.86 24.79 -22.32
CA ARG A 295 6.58 26.17 -21.92
C ARG A 295 5.20 26.57 -22.41
N LEU A 296 4.38 27.15 -21.52
CA LEU A 296 3.07 27.69 -21.86
C LEU A 296 3.24 28.88 -22.82
N VAL A 297 2.72 28.76 -24.04
CA VAL A 297 2.76 29.82 -25.07
C VAL A 297 1.44 30.57 -25.20
N ARG A 298 0.32 29.94 -24.83
CA ARG A 298 -1.00 30.60 -24.85
C ARG A 298 -1.97 29.94 -23.87
N SER A 299 -2.83 30.75 -23.25
CA SER A 299 -3.98 30.31 -22.48
C SER A 299 -5.23 31.09 -22.93
N LEU A 300 -6.35 30.39 -23.11
CA LEU A 300 -7.62 30.96 -23.56
C LEU A 300 -8.77 30.44 -22.68
N PRO A 301 -9.67 31.31 -22.20
CA PRO A 301 -10.94 30.85 -21.65
C PRO A 301 -11.85 30.35 -22.78
N LEU A 302 -12.75 29.43 -22.47
CA LEU A 302 -13.77 28.98 -23.41
C LEU A 302 -14.68 30.15 -23.82
N SER A 303 -14.68 30.52 -25.10
CA SER A 303 -15.64 31.47 -25.69
C SER A 303 -16.81 30.71 -26.35
N GLN A 304 -17.95 31.39 -26.54
CA GLN A 304 -19.22 30.72 -26.86
C GLN A 304 -19.16 29.90 -28.16
N GLY A 305 -19.32 28.57 -28.04
CA GLY A 305 -19.55 27.64 -29.14
C GLY A 305 -18.72 26.35 -29.03
N PRO A 306 -19.13 25.26 -29.70
CA PRO A 306 -18.41 23.99 -29.70
C PRO A 306 -17.16 24.01 -30.61
N GLN A 307 -16.97 25.02 -31.43
CA GLN A 307 -15.83 25.16 -32.35
C GLN A 307 -14.87 26.20 -31.80
N ILE A 308 -13.62 25.81 -31.60
CA ILE A 308 -12.56 26.72 -31.14
C ILE A 308 -11.58 26.94 -32.28
N GLN A 309 -11.30 28.20 -32.58
CA GLN A 309 -10.29 28.62 -33.54
C GLN A 309 -9.18 29.37 -32.80
N ILE A 310 -7.93 29.02 -33.10
CA ILE A 310 -6.74 29.61 -32.49
C ILE A 310 -5.82 30.10 -33.61
N SER A 311 -5.54 31.40 -33.63
CA SER A 311 -4.53 31.94 -34.55
C SER A 311 -3.13 31.50 -34.14
N THR A 312 -2.32 31.02 -35.10
CA THR A 312 -0.92 30.60 -34.94
C THR A 312 0.06 31.61 -35.57
N THR A 313 -0.43 32.80 -35.95
CA THR A 313 0.36 33.83 -36.65
C THR A 313 1.55 34.34 -35.84
N ASP A 314 1.48 34.27 -34.52
CA ASP A 314 2.52 34.64 -33.56
C ASP A 314 3.41 33.47 -33.12
N PHE A 315 3.10 32.23 -33.52
CA PHE A 315 3.86 31.04 -33.11
C PHE A 315 5.06 30.81 -34.03
N LEU A 316 6.21 30.40 -33.52
CA LEU A 316 7.34 30.06 -34.40
C LEU A 316 7.07 28.71 -35.11
N PRO A 317 7.69 28.44 -36.27
CA PRO A 317 7.59 27.11 -36.88
C PRO A 317 8.07 26.01 -35.91
N GLY A 318 7.30 24.94 -35.78
CA GLY A 318 7.58 23.86 -34.85
C GLY A 318 6.33 23.14 -34.33
N LYS A 319 6.56 22.16 -33.45
CA LYS A 319 5.51 21.34 -32.86
C LYS A 319 4.91 22.00 -31.62
N TYR A 320 3.61 21.88 -31.44
CA TYR A 320 2.87 22.40 -30.29
C TYR A 320 1.92 21.36 -29.74
N PHE A 321 1.63 21.47 -28.44
CA PHE A 321 0.70 20.61 -27.71
C PHE A 321 -0.44 21.44 -27.13
N ILE A 322 -1.67 21.01 -27.34
CA ILE A 322 -2.88 21.62 -26.76
C ILE A 322 -3.35 20.75 -25.61
N ARG A 323 -3.61 21.35 -24.46
CA ARG A 323 -4.28 20.75 -23.31
C ARG A 323 -5.60 21.48 -23.06
N LEU A 324 -6.66 20.71 -22.89
CA LEU A 324 -7.98 21.23 -22.50
C LEU A 324 -8.39 20.54 -21.20
N THR A 325 -8.67 21.34 -20.17
CA THR A 325 -9.07 20.84 -18.84
C THR A 325 -10.51 21.26 -18.55
N SER A 326 -11.41 20.29 -18.33
CA SER A 326 -12.82 20.53 -18.00
C SER A 326 -13.20 19.73 -16.75
N GLY A 327 -13.18 20.38 -15.58
CA GLY A 327 -13.40 19.70 -14.31
C GLY A 327 -12.30 18.67 -14.01
N LYS A 328 -12.63 17.37 -14.06
CA LYS A 328 -11.68 16.26 -13.88
C LYS A 328 -11.17 15.65 -15.20
N GLU A 329 -11.79 16.01 -16.33
CA GLU A 329 -11.44 15.48 -17.64
C GLU A 329 -10.33 16.32 -18.29
N VAL A 330 -9.35 15.65 -18.88
CA VAL A 330 -8.26 16.29 -19.63
C VAL A 330 -8.19 15.71 -21.04
N TYR A 331 -8.23 16.60 -22.02
CA TYR A 331 -8.09 16.29 -23.43
C TYR A 331 -6.76 16.85 -23.96
N ALA A 332 -6.14 16.15 -24.90
CA ALA A 332 -4.88 16.59 -25.48
C ALA A 332 -4.81 16.39 -26.99
N GLY A 333 -4.19 17.35 -27.67
CA GLY A 333 -3.90 17.31 -29.10
C GLY A 333 -2.51 17.84 -29.41
N ALA A 334 -2.04 17.61 -30.62
CA ALA A 334 -0.78 18.17 -31.11
C ALA A 334 -0.93 18.67 -32.54
N PHE A 335 -0.19 19.70 -32.90
CA PHE A 335 -0.14 20.25 -34.24
C PHE A 335 1.24 20.84 -34.55
N ASP A 336 1.60 20.90 -35.83
CA ASP A 336 2.83 21.50 -36.32
C ASP A 336 2.53 22.82 -37.02
N VAL A 337 3.33 23.86 -36.77
CA VAL A 337 3.26 25.15 -37.48
C VAL A 337 4.32 25.19 -38.56
N VAL A 338 3.92 25.42 -39.81
CA VAL A 338 4.80 25.54 -40.99
C VAL A 338 4.49 26.86 -41.70
N LYS A 339 5.35 27.86 -41.52
CA LYS A 339 5.22 29.15 -42.20
C LYS A 339 6.56 29.70 -42.60
#